data_AF-A0A931UMK1-F1
#
_entry.id   AF-A0A931UMK1-F1
#
_cell.length_a   1.000
_cell.length_b   1.000
_cell.length_c   1.000
_cell.angle_alpha   90.00
_cell.angle_beta   90.00
_cell.angle_gamma   90.00
#
_symmetry.space_group_name_H-M   'P 1'
#
loop_
_entity.id
_entity.type
_entity.pdbx_description
1 polymer ?
#
loop_
_entity_poly.entity_id
_entity_poly.type
_entity_poly.pdbx_seq_one_letter_code
_entity_poly.pdbx_strand_id
1 'polypeptide(L)'
;MSTAPTPAGPHAHQARAPQALARIRVVEFAGFAAGPGVTKHLADHGAEVIHVESHTRPDGFRTNYPPYKDNKPGLNRSGLFALCNNNKLGITLNLKAPQGVEIARRLVARADIVLENFTPGTMKRLGLDYDTLRQVKPDLIMISTCNQGQTGPLAHHPGFGTHLSSLGGFTNLIGYPDGPPMILYGPYIDFIAVNYGVIALLAALDYRRRTGRGQYIDLAQLEAGIHFVAPALLEFAANGRVAHRVGNRHRSAAPHGAYRCRGDDRWVALSVFGDDEWQRLCQVAGHPEWAADPRFATILARKAHEEELDRLIAEWTAAMTAEAVMQRLQAAGVRAGVVKNMRDICEDPQLAHRGVWVEVEHPELGRHFAEAPPWILSRTPGEVRAHRPQAQGELMFSDETLAKIREGVARAPDRRTGLYVTLRTIQEELGFVPPESILLVAEWTKSPPGEVLFAATFLGRFDQDPRGRHLVATCSGMFCYLRGGGDVARRLEEALQVEDGGTSPDGKVTYMKQNCLGGCETGPTLLVDGKYHQGMTPQKVDALLTSLSE
;
A
#
# COMPACT_ATOMS: atom_id res chain seq x y z
N MET A 1 -45.20 -20.10 -3.21
CA MET A 1 -43.98 -20.93 -3.10
C MET A 1 -43.19 -20.76 -4.39
N SER A 2 -42.16 -19.92 -4.37
CA SER A 2 -41.29 -19.66 -5.52
C SER A 2 -39.86 -19.91 -5.05
N THR A 3 -39.22 -20.89 -5.64
CA THR A 3 -37.90 -21.42 -5.27
C THR A 3 -36.82 -20.36 -5.47
N ALA A 4 -36.07 -20.08 -4.41
CA ALA A 4 -34.85 -19.28 -4.48
C ALA A 4 -33.81 -19.94 -5.40
N PRO A 5 -32.96 -19.17 -6.11
CA PRO A 5 -31.90 -19.75 -6.93
C PRO A 5 -30.85 -20.40 -6.02
N THR A 6 -30.47 -21.64 -6.36
CA THR A 6 -29.41 -22.42 -5.71
C THR A 6 -28.05 -21.70 -5.83
N PRO A 7 -27.19 -21.69 -4.79
CA PRO A 7 -25.84 -21.16 -4.90
C PRO A 7 -25.05 -21.97 -5.92
N ALA A 8 -24.37 -21.29 -6.85
CA ALA A 8 -23.46 -21.94 -7.78
C ALA A 8 -22.36 -22.68 -6.99
N GLY A 9 -22.21 -23.98 -7.26
CA GLY A 9 -21.21 -24.84 -6.63
C GLY A 9 -19.77 -24.43 -6.99
N PRO A 10 -18.77 -25.04 -6.32
CA PRO A 10 -17.36 -24.70 -6.52
C PRO A 10 -16.96 -25.01 -7.96
N HIS A 11 -16.69 -23.96 -8.74
CA HIS A 11 -16.24 -24.08 -10.11
C HIS A 11 -14.92 -24.87 -10.15
N ALA A 12 -14.96 -26.01 -10.85
CA ALA A 12 -13.79 -26.78 -11.24
C ALA A 12 -12.73 -25.85 -11.87
N HIS A 13 -11.46 -26.10 -11.56
CA HIS A 13 -10.28 -25.42 -12.12
C HIS A 13 -10.25 -25.52 -13.65
N GLN A 14 -10.99 -24.64 -14.34
CA GLN A 14 -10.68 -24.28 -15.72
C GLN A 14 -9.38 -23.48 -15.70
N ALA A 15 -8.43 -23.84 -16.55
CA ALA A 15 -7.19 -23.09 -16.72
C ALA A 15 -7.53 -21.62 -16.98
N ARG A 16 -7.30 -20.75 -15.98
CA ARG A 16 -7.63 -19.33 -16.05
C ARG A 16 -6.88 -18.71 -17.22
N ALA A 17 -7.58 -17.95 -18.04
CA ALA A 17 -6.94 -17.12 -19.05
C ALA A 17 -5.90 -16.20 -18.37
N PRO A 18 -4.73 -15.96 -19.00
CA PRO A 18 -3.72 -15.09 -18.42
C PRO A 18 -4.31 -13.70 -18.14
N GLN A 19 -4.07 -13.19 -16.93
CA GLN A 19 -4.49 -11.86 -16.50
C GLN A 19 -3.91 -10.76 -17.40
N ALA A 20 -4.59 -9.61 -17.50
CA ALA A 20 -4.28 -8.58 -18.50
C ALA A 20 -2.84 -8.05 -18.41
N LEU A 21 -2.26 -8.04 -17.21
CA LEU A 21 -0.93 -7.51 -16.92
C LEU A 21 0.02 -8.57 -16.34
N ALA A 22 -0.25 -9.87 -16.53
CA ALA A 22 0.52 -10.97 -15.94
C ALA A 22 2.04 -11.00 -16.28
N ARG A 23 2.48 -10.24 -17.28
CA ARG A 23 3.88 -10.15 -17.73
C ARG A 23 4.54 -8.81 -17.39
N ILE A 24 3.87 -7.97 -16.59
CA ILE A 24 4.38 -6.67 -16.19
C ILE A 24 4.97 -6.78 -14.79
N ARG A 25 6.23 -6.35 -14.63
CA ARG A 25 6.90 -6.21 -13.34
C ARG A 25 7.03 -4.73 -12.95
N VAL A 26 6.64 -4.40 -11.73
CA VAL A 26 6.68 -3.04 -11.19
C VAL A 26 7.56 -3.01 -9.94
N VAL A 27 8.43 -2.01 -9.85
CA VAL A 27 9.12 -1.67 -8.60
C VAL A 27 8.56 -0.34 -8.09
N GLU A 28 8.01 -0.36 -6.89
CA GLU A 28 7.30 0.77 -6.28
C GLU A 28 8.10 1.32 -5.10
N PHE A 29 8.54 2.57 -5.21
CA PHE A 29 9.13 3.37 -4.14
C PHE A 29 8.14 4.44 -3.69
N ALA A 30 7.04 4.01 -3.10
CA ALA A 30 5.95 4.92 -2.75
C ALA A 30 5.33 4.58 -1.40
N GLY A 31 4.59 5.52 -0.83
CA GLY A 31 3.78 5.30 0.36
C GLY A 31 2.47 6.09 0.32
N PHE A 32 1.61 5.90 1.32
CA PHE A 32 0.28 6.51 1.38
C PHE A 32 -0.63 6.11 0.18
N ALA A 33 -1.41 7.04 -0.37
CA ALA A 33 -2.48 6.73 -1.32
C ALA A 33 -2.05 6.78 -2.79
N ALA A 34 -1.59 7.95 -3.27
CA ALA A 34 -1.51 8.23 -4.70
C ALA A 34 -0.64 7.22 -5.49
N GLY A 35 0.58 6.95 -5.03
CA GLY A 35 1.48 5.99 -5.67
C GLY A 35 0.98 4.55 -5.52
N PRO A 36 0.79 4.07 -4.27
CA PRO A 36 0.35 2.70 -4.03
C PRO A 36 -0.99 2.34 -4.66
N GLY A 37 -1.93 3.28 -4.80
CA GLY A 37 -3.21 3.05 -5.48
C GLY A 37 -3.07 2.73 -6.97
N VAL A 38 -2.14 3.40 -7.67
CA VAL A 38 -1.88 3.15 -9.11
C VAL A 38 -1.41 1.71 -9.31
N THR A 39 -0.40 1.30 -8.56
CA THR A 39 0.19 -0.04 -8.70
C THR A 39 -0.71 -1.14 -8.12
N LYS A 40 -1.56 -0.83 -7.14
CA LYS A 40 -2.61 -1.77 -6.69
C LYS A 40 -3.49 -2.19 -7.87
N HIS A 41 -3.95 -1.24 -8.69
CA HIS A 41 -4.75 -1.60 -9.86
C HIS A 41 -3.95 -2.45 -10.86
N LEU A 42 -2.65 -2.20 -11.04
CA LEU A 42 -1.81 -3.08 -11.88
C LEU A 42 -1.73 -4.50 -11.29
N ALA A 43 -1.52 -4.61 -9.96
CA ALA A 43 -1.43 -5.88 -9.25
C ALA A 43 -2.74 -6.68 -9.31
N ASP A 44 -3.88 -6.02 -9.11
CA ASP A 44 -5.22 -6.62 -9.21
C ASP A 44 -5.44 -7.24 -10.61
N HIS A 45 -4.85 -6.64 -11.66
CA HIS A 45 -4.89 -7.12 -13.04
C HIS A 45 -3.68 -8.00 -13.45
N GLY A 46 -2.92 -8.51 -12.49
CA GLY A 46 -1.92 -9.56 -12.68
C GLY A 46 -0.47 -9.11 -12.68
N ALA A 47 -0.16 -7.82 -12.63
CA ALA A 47 1.23 -7.36 -12.58
C ALA A 47 1.92 -7.83 -11.30
N GLU A 48 3.20 -8.18 -11.41
CA GLU A 48 4.04 -8.44 -10.24
C GLU A 48 4.55 -7.11 -9.71
N VAL A 49 4.01 -6.68 -8.58
CA VAL A 49 4.36 -5.39 -7.96
C VAL A 49 5.19 -5.63 -6.72
N ILE A 50 6.41 -5.08 -6.70
CA ILE A 50 7.33 -5.13 -5.57
C ILE A 50 7.30 -3.76 -4.87
N HIS A 51 6.64 -3.69 -3.73
CA HIS A 51 6.61 -2.52 -2.85
C HIS A 51 7.88 -2.47 -2.01
N VAL A 52 8.71 -1.45 -2.24
CA VAL A 52 9.96 -1.23 -1.53
C VAL A 52 9.73 -0.23 -0.40
N GLU A 53 9.86 -0.70 0.83
CA GLU A 53 9.77 0.14 2.03
C GLU A 53 11.05 0.08 2.88
N SER A 54 11.11 0.85 3.96
CA SER A 54 12.24 0.83 4.89
C SER A 54 11.79 0.50 6.31
N HIS A 55 12.53 -0.32 7.05
CA HIS A 55 12.19 -0.61 8.44
C HIS A 55 12.30 0.64 9.34
N THR A 56 13.20 1.55 8.98
CA THR A 56 13.38 2.82 9.72
C THR A 56 12.39 3.90 9.31
N ARG A 57 11.71 3.72 8.16
CA ARG A 57 10.69 4.62 7.65
C ARG A 57 9.66 3.81 6.84
N PRO A 58 8.79 3.05 7.53
CA PRO A 58 7.75 2.28 6.87
C PRO A 58 6.77 3.19 6.12
N ASP A 59 5.97 2.62 5.24
CA ASP A 59 4.85 3.35 4.63
C ASP A 59 4.01 4.03 5.73
N GLY A 60 3.74 5.33 5.57
CA GLY A 60 3.00 6.10 6.54
C GLY A 60 1.58 5.61 6.80
N PHE A 61 0.96 4.88 5.87
CA PHE A 61 -0.31 4.19 6.15
C PHE A 61 -0.17 3.07 7.17
N ARG A 62 1.02 2.48 7.38
CA ARG A 62 1.23 1.49 8.44
C ARG A 62 1.19 2.11 9.84
N THR A 63 1.58 3.38 9.99
CA THR A 63 1.83 3.98 11.33
C THR A 63 1.02 5.23 11.64
N ASN A 64 0.51 5.94 10.64
CA ASN A 64 0.00 7.30 10.81
C ASN A 64 -1.47 7.47 10.39
N TYR A 65 -2.15 6.40 9.96
CA TYR A 65 -3.50 6.50 9.40
C TYR A 65 -4.43 5.37 9.89
N PRO A 66 -5.30 5.63 10.88
CA PRO A 66 -6.32 4.68 11.32
C PRO A 66 -7.37 4.41 10.22
N PRO A 67 -8.16 3.34 10.31
CA PRO A 67 -8.31 2.44 11.46
C PRO A 67 -7.21 1.38 11.55
N TYR A 68 -6.97 0.95 12.79
CA TYR A 68 -6.16 -0.23 13.09
C TYR A 68 -7.05 -1.35 13.63
N LYS A 69 -6.69 -2.61 13.37
CA LYS A 69 -7.40 -3.75 13.96
C LYS A 69 -7.45 -3.61 15.48
N ASP A 70 -8.64 -3.73 16.05
CA ASP A 70 -8.92 -3.58 17.49
C ASP A 70 -8.48 -2.24 18.07
N ASN A 71 -8.39 -1.19 17.25
CA ASN A 71 -7.83 0.12 17.60
C ASN A 71 -6.41 0.05 18.19
N LYS A 72 -5.63 -0.98 17.81
CA LYS A 72 -4.24 -1.16 18.25
C LYS A 72 -3.29 -0.92 17.08
N PRO A 73 -2.51 0.18 17.10
CA PRO A 73 -1.49 0.43 16.09
C PRO A 73 -0.51 -0.73 15.96
N GLY A 74 -0.02 -0.94 14.74
CA GLY A 74 0.97 -1.96 14.42
C GLY A 74 1.24 -1.97 12.92
N LEU A 75 2.48 -2.30 12.54
CA LEU A 75 2.93 -2.20 11.14
C LEU A 75 2.07 -3.02 10.18
N ASN A 76 1.54 -4.14 10.65
CA ASN A 76 0.62 -4.99 9.89
C ASN A 76 -0.79 -4.96 10.47
N ARG A 77 -1.20 -3.86 11.09
CA ARG A 77 -2.55 -3.72 11.69
C ARG A 77 -3.39 -2.62 11.05
N SER A 78 -2.84 -1.89 10.08
CA SER A 78 -3.52 -0.80 9.37
C SER A 78 -4.50 -1.30 8.31
N GLY A 79 -5.73 -0.78 8.34
CA GLY A 79 -6.73 -1.00 7.30
C GLY A 79 -6.38 -0.27 5.99
N LEU A 80 -5.86 0.96 6.07
CA LEU A 80 -5.51 1.74 4.87
C LEU A 80 -4.34 1.15 4.09
N PHE A 81 -3.32 0.65 4.81
CA PHE A 81 -2.22 -0.05 4.15
C PHE A 81 -2.73 -1.32 3.45
N ALA A 82 -3.62 -2.07 4.11
CA ALA A 82 -4.24 -3.26 3.53
C ALA A 82 -5.06 -2.94 2.26
N LEU A 83 -5.82 -1.84 2.30
CA LEU A 83 -6.64 -1.38 1.18
C LEU A 83 -5.79 -1.03 -0.05
N CYS A 84 -4.65 -0.39 0.13
CA CYS A 84 -3.83 0.14 -0.99
C CYS A 84 -2.72 -0.82 -1.45
N ASN A 85 -2.46 -1.92 -0.74
CA ASN A 85 -1.31 -2.79 -1.00
C ASN A 85 -1.64 -4.30 -1.04
N ASN A 86 -2.91 -4.68 -1.20
CA ASN A 86 -3.25 -6.08 -1.53
C ASN A 86 -2.58 -6.50 -2.85
N ASN A 87 -2.39 -7.81 -3.05
CA ASN A 87 -1.74 -8.41 -4.23
C ASN A 87 -0.28 -8.01 -4.52
N LYS A 88 0.33 -7.12 -3.72
CA LYS A 88 1.73 -6.73 -3.88
C LYS A 88 2.65 -7.68 -3.11
N LEU A 89 3.89 -7.79 -3.59
CA LEU A 89 5.04 -8.28 -2.85
C LEU A 89 5.68 -7.11 -2.09
N GLY A 90 6.42 -7.38 -1.02
CA GLY A 90 7.11 -6.35 -0.25
C GLY A 90 8.56 -6.73 0.02
N ILE A 91 9.42 -5.73 0.01
CA ILE A 91 10.81 -5.85 0.42
C ILE A 91 11.20 -4.63 1.24
N THR A 92 12.03 -4.85 2.25
CA THR A 92 12.61 -3.77 3.04
C THR A 92 14.01 -3.44 2.54
N LEU A 93 14.23 -2.20 2.10
CA LEU A 93 15.54 -1.68 1.68
C LEU A 93 15.83 -0.33 2.36
N ASN A 94 17.05 -0.19 2.88
CA ASN A 94 17.56 1.11 3.31
C ASN A 94 18.22 1.82 2.12
N LEU A 95 17.48 2.68 1.43
CA LEU A 95 17.99 3.43 0.28
C LEU A 95 19.01 4.52 0.64
N LYS A 96 19.29 4.76 1.93
CA LYS A 96 20.42 5.61 2.35
C LYS A 96 21.75 4.86 2.36
N ALA A 97 21.72 3.53 2.37
CA ALA A 97 22.92 2.71 2.28
C ALA A 97 23.27 2.47 0.80
N PRO A 98 24.53 2.61 0.37
CA PRO A 98 24.95 2.34 -1.00
C PRO A 98 24.54 0.95 -1.49
N GLN A 99 24.60 -0.06 -0.63
CA GLN A 99 24.17 -1.43 -0.92
C GLN A 99 22.66 -1.51 -1.19
N GLY A 100 21.85 -0.73 -0.48
CA GLY A 100 20.40 -0.67 -0.71
C GLY A 100 20.06 -0.05 -2.07
N VAL A 101 20.79 0.98 -2.49
CA VAL A 101 20.66 1.58 -3.83
C VAL A 101 21.08 0.59 -4.92
N GLU A 102 22.16 -0.16 -4.71
CA GLU A 102 22.62 -1.19 -5.64
C GLU A 102 21.57 -2.30 -5.82
N ILE A 103 20.98 -2.81 -4.72
CA ILE A 103 19.89 -3.78 -4.79
C ILE A 103 18.68 -3.18 -5.53
N ALA A 104 18.31 -1.93 -5.24
CA ALA A 104 17.22 -1.25 -5.94
C ALA A 104 17.48 -1.19 -7.46
N ARG A 105 18.70 -0.84 -7.90
CA ARG A 105 19.06 -0.84 -9.33
C ARG A 105 18.94 -2.22 -9.97
N ARG A 106 19.31 -3.28 -9.27
CA ARG A 106 19.17 -4.67 -9.75
C ARG A 106 17.71 -5.09 -9.89
N LEU A 107 16.84 -4.66 -8.97
CA LEU A 107 15.40 -4.86 -9.10
C LEU A 107 14.86 -4.12 -10.33
N VAL A 108 15.25 -2.85 -10.50
CA VAL A 108 14.83 -2.03 -11.65
C VAL A 108 15.32 -2.60 -12.98
N ALA A 109 16.51 -3.19 -13.05
CA ALA A 109 17.04 -3.82 -14.25
C ALA A 109 16.12 -4.92 -14.82
N ARG A 110 15.28 -5.52 -13.97
CA ARG A 110 14.32 -6.56 -14.34
C ARG A 110 12.88 -6.04 -14.43
N ALA A 111 12.63 -4.77 -14.14
CA ALA A 111 11.30 -4.19 -14.10
C ALA A 111 10.88 -3.59 -15.45
N ASP A 112 9.56 -3.50 -15.65
CA ASP A 112 8.94 -2.76 -16.73
C ASP A 112 8.63 -1.33 -16.34
N ILE A 113 8.20 -1.16 -15.09
CA ILE A 113 7.73 0.10 -14.53
C ILE A 113 8.45 0.37 -13.21
N VAL A 114 8.89 1.61 -13.02
CA VAL A 114 9.21 2.16 -11.70
C VAL A 114 8.17 3.21 -11.35
N LEU A 115 7.57 3.10 -10.17
CA LEU A 115 6.68 4.14 -9.64
C LEU A 115 7.27 4.71 -8.35
N GLU A 116 7.24 6.02 -8.21
CA GLU A 116 7.62 6.71 -6.98
C GLU A 116 6.73 7.92 -6.69
N ASN A 117 6.58 8.28 -5.42
CA ASN A 117 5.81 9.46 -5.01
C ASN A 117 6.52 10.34 -3.98
N PHE A 118 7.84 10.43 -4.06
CA PHE A 118 8.61 11.26 -3.17
C PHE A 118 8.57 12.73 -3.58
N THR A 119 8.96 13.61 -2.64
CA THR A 119 9.16 15.02 -2.93
C THR A 119 10.18 15.20 -4.07
N PRO A 120 9.98 16.15 -5.00
CA PRO A 120 10.86 16.35 -6.14
C PRO A 120 12.33 16.42 -5.76
N GLY A 121 13.17 15.77 -6.57
CA GLY A 121 14.62 15.67 -6.37
C GLY A 121 15.08 14.54 -5.44
N THR A 122 14.17 13.86 -4.73
CA THR A 122 14.54 12.76 -3.82
C THR A 122 15.18 11.60 -4.58
N MET A 123 14.56 11.10 -5.65
CA MET A 123 15.11 10.00 -6.45
C MET A 123 16.46 10.35 -7.09
N LYS A 124 16.63 11.60 -7.54
CA LYS A 124 17.91 12.09 -8.07
C LYS A 124 19.02 12.03 -7.02
N ARG A 125 18.73 12.45 -5.79
CA ARG A 125 19.68 12.41 -4.67
C ARG A 125 20.01 10.97 -4.22
N LEU A 126 19.11 10.02 -4.45
CA LEU A 126 19.35 8.60 -4.23
C LEU A 126 20.08 7.92 -5.41
N GLY A 127 20.26 8.61 -6.54
CA GLY A 127 20.81 8.02 -7.76
C GLY A 127 19.89 6.97 -8.40
N LEU A 128 18.57 7.19 -8.27
CA LEU A 128 17.49 6.35 -8.78
C LEU A 128 16.49 7.17 -9.64
N ASP A 129 16.89 8.34 -10.15
CA ASP A 129 16.07 9.10 -11.10
C ASP A 129 16.03 8.45 -12.48
N TYR A 130 15.10 8.91 -13.33
CA TYR A 130 14.87 8.33 -14.64
C TYR A 130 16.11 8.31 -15.53
N ASP A 131 16.89 9.39 -15.58
CA ASP A 131 18.08 9.46 -16.43
C ASP A 131 19.17 8.48 -15.97
N THR A 132 19.25 8.21 -14.68
CA THR A 132 20.13 7.18 -14.13
C THR A 132 19.60 5.78 -14.45
N LEU A 133 18.32 5.51 -14.19
CA LEU A 133 17.75 4.16 -14.35
C LEU A 133 17.61 3.74 -15.81
N ARG A 134 17.37 4.67 -16.74
CA ARG A 134 17.29 4.35 -18.18
C ARG A 134 18.63 3.89 -18.77
N GLN A 135 19.76 4.18 -18.13
CA GLN A 135 21.06 3.64 -18.52
C GLN A 135 21.18 2.14 -18.22
N VAL A 136 20.46 1.68 -17.20
CA VAL A 136 20.38 0.25 -16.81
C VAL A 136 19.31 -0.48 -17.62
N LYS A 137 18.16 0.17 -17.85
CA LYS A 137 17.01 -0.38 -18.59
C LYS A 137 16.49 0.66 -19.61
N PRO A 138 16.98 0.65 -20.87
CA PRO A 138 16.67 1.69 -21.86
C PRO A 138 15.18 1.83 -22.23
N ASP A 139 14.39 0.78 -22.07
CA ASP A 139 12.95 0.71 -22.33
C ASP A 139 12.11 0.83 -21.03
N LEU A 140 12.70 1.30 -19.93
CA LEU A 140 12.00 1.52 -18.66
C LEU A 140 10.92 2.59 -18.80
N ILE A 141 9.75 2.30 -18.23
CA ILE A 141 8.74 3.32 -17.95
C ILE A 141 8.91 3.75 -16.49
N MET A 142 9.03 5.05 -16.22
CA MET A 142 9.05 5.56 -14.86
C MET A 142 7.96 6.60 -14.69
N ILE A 143 7.21 6.49 -13.60
CA ILE A 143 6.21 7.48 -13.19
C ILE A 143 6.58 8.05 -11.82
N SER A 144 6.68 9.37 -11.78
CA SER A 144 6.82 10.15 -10.57
C SER A 144 5.50 10.86 -10.32
N THR A 145 4.93 10.74 -9.13
CA THR A 145 3.72 11.48 -8.75
C THR A 145 3.88 12.23 -7.45
N CYS A 146 3.61 13.53 -7.46
CA CYS A 146 3.63 14.35 -6.26
C CYS A 146 2.60 15.47 -6.39
N ASN A 147 2.44 16.25 -5.31
CA ASN A 147 1.38 17.24 -5.19
C ASN A 147 1.24 18.16 -6.42
N GLN A 148 2.34 18.73 -6.89
CA GLN A 148 2.34 19.77 -7.94
C GLN A 148 3.32 19.46 -9.09
N GLY A 149 3.70 18.19 -9.26
CA GLY A 149 4.65 17.78 -10.29
C GLY A 149 6.11 18.01 -9.91
N GLN A 150 7.01 17.47 -10.72
CA GLN A 150 8.45 17.43 -10.44
C GLN A 150 9.17 18.72 -10.86
N THR A 151 8.46 19.66 -11.49
CA THR A 151 9.00 20.91 -12.04
C THR A 151 8.09 22.10 -11.71
N GLY A 152 8.55 23.31 -12.02
CA GLY A 152 7.79 24.54 -11.79
C GLY A 152 8.03 25.20 -10.42
N PRO A 153 7.49 26.42 -10.22
CA PRO A 153 7.80 27.24 -9.05
C PRO A 153 7.31 26.65 -7.72
N LEU A 154 6.31 25.77 -7.76
CA LEU A 154 5.69 25.16 -6.60
C LEU A 154 6.00 23.65 -6.46
N ALA A 155 6.97 23.12 -7.22
CA ALA A 155 7.36 21.71 -7.16
C ALA A 155 7.67 21.23 -5.73
N HIS A 156 8.33 22.08 -4.94
CA HIS A 156 8.71 21.75 -3.55
C HIS A 156 7.68 22.14 -2.50
N HIS A 157 6.45 22.51 -2.89
CA HIS A 157 5.40 22.87 -1.93
C HIS A 157 5.03 21.65 -1.06
N PRO A 158 5.23 21.70 0.26
CA PRO A 158 4.92 20.56 1.14
C PRO A 158 3.39 20.40 1.28
N GLY A 159 2.91 19.17 1.41
CA GLY A 159 1.50 18.95 1.71
C GLY A 159 1.11 17.48 1.67
N PHE A 160 -0.03 17.18 2.29
CA PHE A 160 -0.72 15.91 2.18
C PHE A 160 -1.95 16.08 1.28
N GLY A 161 -2.56 14.98 0.84
CA GLY A 161 -3.71 15.03 -0.06
C GLY A 161 -4.89 15.88 0.42
N THR A 162 -5.07 16.06 1.74
CA THR A 162 -6.11 16.97 2.28
C THR A 162 -5.83 18.44 1.95
N HIS A 163 -4.57 18.86 1.90
CA HIS A 163 -4.19 20.22 1.50
C HIS A 163 -4.39 20.44 0.01
N LEU A 164 -4.26 19.40 -0.82
CA LEU A 164 -4.48 19.49 -2.26
C LEU A 164 -5.90 19.93 -2.58
N SER A 165 -6.92 19.47 -1.83
CA SER A 165 -8.30 19.94 -2.00
C SER A 165 -8.43 21.46 -1.84
N SER A 166 -7.64 22.07 -0.95
CA SER A 166 -7.60 23.52 -0.78
C SER A 166 -6.85 24.21 -1.93
N LEU A 167 -5.70 23.66 -2.33
CA LEU A 167 -4.93 24.20 -3.47
C LEU A 167 -5.70 24.11 -4.79
N GLY A 168 -6.50 23.06 -4.98
CA GLY A 168 -7.35 22.85 -6.15
C GLY A 168 -8.67 23.62 -6.13
N GLY A 169 -8.92 24.44 -5.10
CA GLY A 169 -10.12 25.28 -5.01
C GLY A 169 -11.38 24.59 -4.49
N PHE A 170 -11.37 23.28 -4.23
CA PHE A 170 -12.53 22.53 -3.73
C PHE A 170 -13.02 23.09 -2.39
N THR A 171 -12.10 23.37 -1.47
CA THR A 171 -12.43 23.90 -0.13
C THR A 171 -13.22 25.22 -0.21
N ASN A 172 -12.98 26.05 -1.24
CA ASN A 172 -13.76 27.27 -1.43
C ASN A 172 -15.19 27.02 -1.95
N LEU A 173 -15.46 25.86 -2.56
CA LEU A 173 -16.76 25.53 -3.16
C LEU A 173 -17.68 24.72 -2.22
N ILE A 174 -17.13 24.14 -1.15
CA ILE A 174 -17.85 23.25 -0.24
C ILE A 174 -18.24 23.98 1.05
N GLY A 175 -19.51 23.87 1.44
CA GLY A 175 -20.08 24.45 2.66
C GLY A 175 -21.35 25.26 2.38
N TYR A 176 -21.93 25.83 3.43
CA TYR A 176 -23.03 26.79 3.30
C TYR A 176 -22.49 28.20 2.99
N PRO A 177 -23.26 29.07 2.31
CA PRO A 177 -22.83 30.41 1.91
C PRO A 177 -22.25 31.24 3.07
N ASP A 178 -22.94 31.23 4.22
CA ASP A 178 -22.58 32.02 5.40
C ASP A 178 -21.58 31.30 6.32
N GLY A 179 -21.13 30.11 5.92
CA GLY A 179 -20.19 29.29 6.67
C GLY A 179 -18.73 29.46 6.22
N PRO A 180 -17.78 28.98 7.04
CA PRO A 180 -16.39 28.91 6.63
C PRO A 180 -16.21 27.92 5.45
N PRO A 181 -15.13 28.05 4.66
CA PRO A 181 -14.72 27.02 3.71
C PRO A 181 -14.55 25.65 4.41
N MET A 182 -15.05 24.58 3.79
CA MET A 182 -15.01 23.23 4.35
C MET A 182 -14.11 22.31 3.54
N ILE A 183 -13.19 21.60 4.21
CA ILE A 183 -12.26 20.68 3.55
C ILE A 183 -13.02 19.43 3.10
N LEU A 184 -12.75 18.99 1.87
CA LEU A 184 -13.25 17.73 1.34
C LEU A 184 -12.66 16.55 2.13
N TYR A 185 -13.48 15.56 2.46
CA TYR A 185 -13.05 14.44 3.30
C TYR A 185 -11.92 13.62 2.65
N GLY A 186 -10.87 13.37 3.43
CA GLY A 186 -9.74 12.51 3.04
C GLY A 186 -8.82 13.12 1.98
N PRO A 187 -7.81 12.35 1.52
CA PRO A 187 -6.91 12.75 0.44
C PRO A 187 -7.59 12.58 -0.93
N TYR A 188 -8.68 13.31 -1.15
CA TYR A 188 -9.58 13.08 -2.28
C TYR A 188 -8.90 13.20 -3.65
N ILE A 189 -8.04 14.21 -3.81
CA ILE A 189 -7.30 14.43 -5.05
C ILE A 189 -6.25 13.32 -5.31
N ASP A 190 -5.67 12.73 -4.26
CA ASP A 190 -4.74 11.60 -4.41
C ASP A 190 -5.44 10.42 -5.10
N PHE A 191 -6.68 10.11 -4.70
CA PHE A 191 -7.47 9.04 -5.31
C PHE A 191 -7.97 9.37 -6.73
N ILE A 192 -8.13 10.65 -7.08
CA ILE A 192 -8.35 11.06 -8.46
C ILE A 192 -7.10 10.79 -9.30
N ALA A 193 -5.93 11.20 -8.79
CA ALA A 193 -4.66 11.05 -9.49
C ALA A 193 -4.31 9.57 -9.79
N VAL A 194 -4.74 8.63 -8.93
CA VAL A 194 -4.60 7.18 -9.16
C VAL A 194 -5.12 6.77 -10.54
N ASN A 195 -6.32 7.22 -10.93
CA ASN A 195 -6.93 6.82 -12.19
C ASN A 195 -6.14 7.36 -13.40
N TYR A 196 -5.69 8.62 -13.32
CA TYR A 196 -4.85 9.20 -14.36
C TYR A 196 -3.47 8.53 -14.45
N GLY A 197 -2.89 8.11 -13.31
CA GLY A 197 -1.66 7.34 -13.29
C GLY A 197 -1.78 5.98 -13.97
N VAL A 198 -2.88 5.27 -13.76
CA VAL A 198 -3.17 4.01 -14.47
C VAL A 198 -3.30 4.26 -15.98
N ILE A 199 -4.06 5.28 -16.40
CA ILE A 199 -4.22 5.63 -17.82
C ILE A 199 -2.88 5.96 -18.47
N ALA A 200 -2.06 6.80 -17.81
CA ALA A 200 -0.76 7.20 -18.31
C ALA A 200 0.20 6.00 -18.46
N LEU A 201 0.20 5.08 -17.49
CA LEU A 201 1.00 3.85 -17.57
C LEU A 201 0.54 2.91 -18.68
N LEU A 202 -0.76 2.75 -18.89
CA LEU A 202 -1.29 1.92 -19.98
C LEU A 202 -0.94 2.53 -21.36
N ALA A 203 -1.06 3.86 -21.50
CA ALA A 203 -0.61 4.55 -22.70
C ALA A 203 0.90 4.38 -22.93
N ALA A 204 1.69 4.43 -21.87
CA ALA A 204 3.14 4.25 -21.96
C ALA A 204 3.55 2.81 -22.30
N LEU A 205 2.86 1.82 -21.74
CA LEU A 205 3.03 0.41 -22.08
C LEU A 205 2.69 0.15 -23.56
N ASP A 206 1.60 0.75 -24.07
CA ASP A 206 1.26 0.62 -25.49
C ASP A 206 2.27 1.30 -26.42
N TYR A 207 2.76 2.49 -26.05
CA TYR A 207 3.86 3.15 -26.77
C TYR A 207 5.11 2.27 -26.81
N ARG A 208 5.51 1.71 -25.66
CA ARG A 208 6.66 0.80 -25.57
C ARG A 208 6.46 -0.46 -26.39
N ARG A 209 5.26 -1.05 -26.40
CA ARG A 209 4.92 -2.21 -27.23
C ARG A 209 5.11 -1.94 -28.72
N ARG A 210 4.78 -0.72 -29.19
CA ARG A 210 4.90 -0.33 -30.60
C ARG A 210 6.29 0.12 -31.03
N THR A 211 7.10 0.63 -30.10
CA THR A 211 8.36 1.31 -30.42
C THR A 211 9.60 0.67 -29.81
N GLY A 212 9.43 -0.20 -28.82
CA GLY A 212 10.51 -0.72 -27.97
C GLY A 212 11.09 0.31 -26.99
N ARG A 213 10.51 1.51 -26.87
CA ARG A 213 11.05 2.60 -26.05
C ARG A 213 10.19 2.89 -24.83
N GLY A 214 10.82 3.05 -23.68
CA GLY A 214 10.19 3.50 -22.44
C GLY A 214 10.01 5.02 -22.42
N GLN A 215 9.49 5.55 -21.32
CA GLN A 215 9.31 6.99 -21.12
C GLN A 215 9.19 7.36 -19.65
N TYR A 216 9.39 8.65 -19.37
CA TYR A 216 9.16 9.25 -18.07
C TYR A 216 7.80 9.94 -18.03
N ILE A 217 7.08 9.77 -16.93
CA ILE A 217 5.78 10.37 -16.66
C ILE A 217 5.91 11.21 -15.39
N ASP A 218 5.69 12.51 -15.52
CA ASP A 218 5.52 13.43 -14.38
C ASP A 218 4.03 13.66 -14.17
N LEU A 219 3.47 13.13 -13.07
CA LEU A 219 2.06 13.23 -12.73
C LEU A 219 1.84 14.17 -11.53
N ALA A 220 1.47 15.41 -11.82
CA ALA A 220 1.02 16.36 -10.82
C ALA A 220 -0.38 16.03 -10.32
N GLN A 221 -0.52 15.73 -9.03
CA GLN A 221 -1.80 15.36 -8.43
C GLN A 221 -2.81 16.51 -8.47
N LEU A 222 -2.35 17.75 -8.27
CA LEU A 222 -3.18 18.95 -8.39
C LEU A 222 -3.80 19.07 -9.79
N GLU A 223 -3.01 18.88 -10.85
CA GLU A 223 -3.49 18.94 -12.24
C GLU A 223 -4.55 17.87 -12.52
N ALA A 224 -4.34 16.65 -12.01
CA ALA A 224 -5.34 15.58 -12.10
C ALA A 224 -6.65 15.95 -11.38
N GLY A 225 -6.56 16.62 -10.22
CA GLY A 225 -7.71 17.01 -9.40
C GLY A 225 -8.55 18.15 -9.98
N ILE A 226 -7.92 19.20 -10.53
CA ILE A 226 -8.63 20.43 -10.96
C ILE A 226 -9.65 20.20 -12.08
N HIS A 227 -9.56 19.08 -12.81
CA HIS A 227 -10.58 18.68 -13.78
C HIS A 227 -11.98 18.57 -13.16
N PHE A 228 -12.09 18.24 -11.87
CA PHE A 228 -13.38 18.12 -11.18
C PHE A 228 -13.97 19.46 -10.72
N VAL A 229 -13.24 20.57 -10.87
CA VAL A 229 -13.76 21.94 -10.69
C VAL A 229 -13.84 22.71 -12.02
N ALA A 230 -13.71 22.02 -13.16
CA ALA A 230 -13.68 22.63 -14.49
C ALA A 230 -14.89 23.56 -14.78
N PRO A 231 -16.15 23.25 -14.42
CA PRO A 231 -17.25 24.18 -14.65
C PRO A 231 -17.08 25.53 -13.93
N ALA A 232 -16.56 25.52 -12.70
CA ALA A 232 -16.28 26.75 -11.95
C ALA A 232 -15.10 27.53 -12.56
N LEU A 233 -14.07 26.82 -13.03
CA LEU A 233 -12.95 27.42 -13.74
C LEU A 233 -13.39 28.09 -15.04
N LEU A 234 -14.24 27.43 -15.82
CA LEU A 234 -14.79 27.97 -17.07
C LEU A 234 -15.71 29.17 -16.81
N GLU A 235 -16.50 29.15 -15.74
CA GLU A 235 -17.35 30.29 -15.37
C GLU A 235 -16.52 31.54 -15.08
N PHE A 236 -15.39 31.38 -14.40
CA PHE A 236 -14.45 32.48 -14.19
C PHE A 236 -13.76 32.90 -15.50
N ALA A 237 -13.24 31.93 -16.26
CA ALA A 237 -12.49 32.22 -17.49
C ALA A 237 -13.36 32.90 -18.57
N ALA A 238 -14.61 32.48 -18.73
CA ALA A 238 -15.53 33.00 -19.74
C ALA A 238 -16.25 34.27 -19.29
N ASN A 239 -16.62 34.38 -18.01
CA ASN A 239 -17.54 35.40 -17.52
C ASN A 239 -16.99 36.27 -16.38
N GLY A 240 -15.77 36.01 -15.89
CA GLY A 240 -15.18 36.74 -14.75
C GLY A 240 -15.86 36.47 -13.40
N ARG A 241 -16.80 35.51 -13.33
CA ARG A 241 -17.58 35.23 -12.12
C ARG A 241 -16.91 34.14 -11.29
N VAL A 242 -16.57 34.46 -10.05
CA VAL A 242 -16.02 33.51 -9.09
C VAL A 242 -17.16 32.63 -8.56
N ALA A 243 -16.97 31.31 -8.62
CA ALA A 243 -17.91 30.38 -8.00
C ALA A 243 -17.74 30.38 -6.47
N HIS A 244 -18.86 30.38 -5.76
CA HIS A 244 -18.94 30.38 -4.31
C HIS A 244 -19.77 29.20 -3.80
N ARG A 245 -19.65 28.92 -2.51
CA ARG A 245 -20.43 27.92 -1.77
C ARG A 245 -21.92 28.22 -1.85
N VAL A 246 -22.71 27.19 -2.12
CA VAL A 246 -24.19 27.28 -2.23
C VAL A 246 -24.91 26.24 -1.37
N GLY A 247 -24.19 25.57 -0.46
CA GLY A 247 -24.73 24.42 0.27
C GLY A 247 -25.11 23.30 -0.68
N ASN A 248 -26.29 22.71 -0.45
CA ASN A 248 -26.82 21.63 -1.30
C ASN A 248 -27.59 22.12 -2.54
N ARG A 249 -27.72 23.44 -2.74
CA ARG A 249 -28.53 24.02 -3.82
C ARG A 249 -27.85 23.87 -5.17
N HIS A 250 -28.66 23.87 -6.23
CA HIS A 250 -28.19 23.93 -7.60
C HIS A 250 -28.45 25.31 -8.21
N ARG A 251 -27.57 25.78 -9.10
CA ARG A 251 -27.67 27.14 -9.69
C ARG A 251 -28.93 27.32 -10.54
N SER A 252 -29.38 26.27 -11.22
CA SER A 252 -30.45 26.32 -12.22
C SER A 252 -31.57 25.31 -12.01
N ALA A 253 -31.66 24.69 -10.83
CA ALA A 253 -32.67 23.68 -10.52
C ALA A 253 -33.26 23.94 -9.13
N ALA A 254 -34.56 23.70 -8.97
CA ALA A 254 -35.28 23.83 -7.71
C ALA A 254 -36.63 23.07 -7.78
N PRO A 255 -37.03 22.32 -6.73
CA PRO A 255 -36.18 21.98 -5.59
C PRO A 255 -35.01 21.07 -6.01
N HIS A 256 -33.82 21.33 -5.48
CA HIS A 256 -32.63 20.54 -5.76
C HIS A 256 -31.68 20.61 -4.56
N GLY A 257 -31.52 19.51 -3.85
CA GLY A 257 -30.69 19.46 -2.65
C GLY A 257 -30.96 18.25 -1.77
N ALA A 258 -30.45 18.29 -0.54
CA ALA A 258 -30.68 17.26 0.47
C ALA A 258 -31.62 17.80 1.56
N TYR A 259 -32.69 17.05 1.83
CA TYR A 259 -33.76 17.42 2.76
C TYR A 259 -33.87 16.39 3.88
N ARG A 260 -34.13 16.86 5.10
CA ARG A 260 -34.18 16.02 6.29
C ARG A 260 -35.42 15.12 6.24
N CYS A 261 -35.23 13.87 6.64
CA CYS A 261 -36.27 12.87 6.75
C CYS A 261 -36.45 12.44 8.20
N ARG A 262 -37.50 11.68 8.47
CA ARG A 262 -37.74 11.03 9.76
C ARG A 262 -36.57 10.09 10.11
N GLY A 263 -36.01 10.28 11.30
CA GLY A 263 -34.89 9.50 11.83
C GLY A 263 -33.75 10.39 12.35
N ASP A 264 -32.68 9.74 12.82
CA ASP A 264 -31.46 10.43 13.26
C ASP A 264 -30.53 10.66 12.08
N ASP A 265 -30.26 11.95 11.79
CA ASP A 265 -29.43 12.42 10.67
C ASP A 265 -29.70 11.69 9.34
N ARG A 266 -30.98 11.47 9.01
CA ARG A 266 -31.42 10.85 7.75
C ARG A 266 -31.89 11.91 6.76
N TRP A 267 -31.45 11.77 5.52
CA TRP A 267 -31.72 12.74 4.47
C TRP A 267 -32.04 12.06 3.14
N VAL A 268 -32.82 12.75 2.32
CA VAL A 268 -33.06 12.40 0.91
C VAL A 268 -32.51 13.51 0.03
N ALA A 269 -31.70 13.15 -0.94
CA ALA A 269 -31.32 14.04 -2.04
C ALA A 269 -32.36 13.93 -3.15
N LEU A 270 -32.79 15.05 -3.71
CA LEU A 270 -33.68 15.08 -4.88
C LEU A 270 -33.28 16.19 -5.85
N SER A 271 -33.69 16.02 -7.11
CA SER A 271 -33.37 16.94 -8.20
C SER A 271 -34.57 17.14 -9.13
N VAL A 272 -35.05 18.38 -9.22
CA VAL A 272 -36.11 18.81 -10.13
C VAL A 272 -35.58 19.91 -11.06
N PHE A 273 -35.48 19.59 -12.35
CA PHE A 273 -34.97 20.52 -13.36
C PHE A 273 -36.07 21.22 -14.16
N GLY A 274 -37.24 20.60 -14.27
CA GLY A 274 -38.34 21.09 -15.11
C GLY A 274 -39.68 21.15 -14.39
N ASP A 275 -40.62 21.88 -14.99
CA ASP A 275 -41.94 22.10 -14.42
C ASP A 275 -42.79 20.82 -14.42
N ASP A 276 -42.59 19.91 -15.38
CA ASP A 276 -43.26 18.60 -15.39
C ASP A 276 -42.84 17.72 -14.20
N GLU A 277 -41.56 17.75 -13.84
CA GLU A 277 -41.05 17.04 -12.65
C GLU A 277 -41.58 17.67 -11.37
N TRP A 278 -41.68 19.00 -11.34
CA TRP A 278 -42.26 19.74 -10.24
C TRP A 278 -43.73 19.37 -10.01
N GLN A 279 -44.54 19.35 -11.07
CA GLN A 279 -45.94 18.93 -10.98
C GLN A 279 -46.10 17.51 -10.42
N ARG A 280 -45.28 16.57 -10.88
CA ARG A 280 -45.29 15.19 -10.37
C ARG A 280 -44.87 15.12 -8.90
N LEU A 281 -43.86 15.90 -8.49
CA LEU A 281 -43.47 16.02 -7.09
C LEU A 281 -44.63 16.54 -6.25
N CYS A 282 -45.29 17.64 -6.65
CA CYS A 282 -46.44 18.20 -5.95
C CYS A 282 -47.57 17.18 -5.77
N GLN A 283 -47.87 16.40 -6.81
CA GLN A 283 -48.86 15.32 -6.73
C GLN A 283 -48.47 14.25 -5.70
N VAL A 284 -47.21 13.80 -5.72
CA VAL A 284 -46.68 12.82 -4.76
C VAL A 284 -46.65 13.37 -3.33
N ALA A 285 -46.39 14.67 -3.18
CA ALA A 285 -46.38 15.34 -1.90
C ALA A 285 -47.79 15.51 -1.30
N GLY A 286 -48.85 15.34 -2.11
CA GLY A 286 -50.23 15.61 -1.71
C GLY A 286 -50.57 17.10 -1.72
N HIS A 287 -49.76 17.91 -2.39
CA HIS A 287 -49.88 19.36 -2.48
C HIS A 287 -49.89 19.85 -3.94
N PRO A 288 -50.85 19.42 -4.77
CA PRO A 288 -50.94 19.84 -6.17
C PRO A 288 -51.08 21.36 -6.33
N GLU A 289 -51.62 22.05 -5.32
CA GLU A 289 -51.75 23.51 -5.28
C GLU A 289 -50.40 24.24 -5.35
N TRP A 290 -49.31 23.63 -4.89
CA TRP A 290 -47.97 24.24 -4.99
C TRP A 290 -47.54 24.43 -6.44
N ALA A 291 -47.98 23.57 -7.36
CA ALA A 291 -47.67 23.71 -8.78
C ALA A 291 -48.43 24.86 -9.45
N ALA A 292 -49.58 25.26 -8.90
CA ALA A 292 -50.39 26.36 -9.38
C ALA A 292 -50.04 27.71 -8.70
N ASP A 293 -49.34 27.68 -7.56
CA ASP A 293 -48.88 28.88 -6.86
C ASP A 293 -47.93 29.69 -7.76
N PRO A 294 -48.20 30.99 -8.04
CA PRO A 294 -47.33 31.82 -8.86
C PRO A 294 -45.86 31.86 -8.40
N ARG A 295 -45.60 31.64 -7.11
CA ARG A 295 -44.25 31.58 -6.55
C ARG A 295 -43.47 30.34 -6.97
N PHE A 296 -44.14 29.25 -7.33
CA PHE A 296 -43.50 27.97 -7.65
C PHE A 296 -43.87 27.38 -9.02
N ALA A 297 -44.79 28.02 -9.76
CA ALA A 297 -45.29 27.52 -11.04
C ALA A 297 -44.21 27.33 -12.13
N THR A 298 -43.14 28.14 -12.10
CA THR A 298 -42.03 28.05 -13.05
C THR A 298 -40.70 27.89 -12.33
N ILE A 299 -39.69 27.33 -13.01
CA ILE A 299 -38.34 27.22 -12.45
C ILE A 299 -37.76 28.57 -11.99
N LEU A 300 -37.99 29.65 -12.75
CA LEU A 300 -37.50 30.99 -12.37
C LEU A 300 -38.17 31.49 -11.09
N ALA A 301 -39.48 31.27 -10.96
CA ALA A 301 -40.21 31.61 -9.73
C ALA A 301 -39.71 30.75 -8.56
N ARG A 302 -39.55 29.43 -8.74
CA ARG A 302 -38.98 28.55 -7.71
C ARG A 302 -37.59 28.98 -7.26
N LYS A 303 -36.73 29.45 -8.17
CA LYS A 303 -35.41 30.01 -7.82
C LYS A 303 -35.52 31.32 -7.05
N ALA A 304 -36.45 32.21 -7.40
CA ALA A 304 -36.67 33.46 -6.68
C ALA A 304 -37.25 33.24 -5.27
N HIS A 305 -37.97 32.14 -5.05
CA HIS A 305 -38.60 31.78 -3.78
C HIS A 305 -38.01 30.50 -3.16
N GLU A 306 -36.75 30.19 -3.46
CA GLU A 306 -36.13 28.89 -3.15
C GLU A 306 -36.08 28.57 -1.65
N GLU A 307 -35.88 29.58 -0.80
CA GLU A 307 -35.88 29.38 0.66
C GLU A 307 -37.23 28.93 1.20
N GLU A 308 -38.32 29.48 0.67
CA GLU A 308 -39.67 29.10 1.05
C GLU A 308 -40.02 27.72 0.51
N LEU A 309 -39.67 27.46 -0.75
CA LEU A 309 -39.81 26.14 -1.36
C LEU A 309 -39.04 25.07 -0.58
N ASP A 310 -37.78 25.32 -0.23
CA ASP A 310 -36.95 24.39 0.54
C ASP A 310 -37.58 24.05 1.89
N ARG A 311 -38.24 25.02 2.54
CA ARG A 311 -38.97 24.81 3.80
C ARG A 311 -40.16 23.87 3.61
N LEU A 312 -40.99 24.09 2.59
CA LEU A 312 -42.15 23.25 2.27
C LEU A 312 -41.71 21.80 1.96
N ILE A 313 -40.63 21.64 1.19
CA ILE A 313 -40.07 20.32 0.89
C ILE A 313 -39.54 19.66 2.16
N ALA A 314 -38.79 20.39 3.00
CA ALA A 314 -38.26 19.86 4.24
C ALA A 314 -39.36 19.43 5.23
N GLU A 315 -40.43 20.20 5.36
CA GLU A 315 -41.60 19.85 6.18
C GLU A 315 -42.26 18.56 5.70
N TRP A 316 -42.45 18.42 4.38
CA TRP A 316 -43.00 17.21 3.79
C TRP A 316 -42.09 15.98 3.98
N THR A 317 -40.79 16.10 3.70
CA THR A 317 -39.86 14.97 3.82
C THR A 317 -39.64 14.54 5.28
N ALA A 318 -39.69 15.47 6.23
CA ALA A 318 -39.49 15.19 7.66
C ALA A 318 -40.51 14.20 8.24
N ALA A 319 -41.70 14.09 7.65
CA ALA A 319 -42.74 13.15 8.08
C ALA A 319 -42.45 11.69 7.71
N MET A 320 -41.50 11.42 6.82
CA MET A 320 -41.27 10.12 6.18
C MET A 320 -39.82 9.64 6.29
N THR A 321 -39.57 8.33 6.17
CA THR A 321 -38.19 7.84 6.04
C THR A 321 -37.61 8.22 4.68
N ALA A 322 -36.29 8.36 4.59
CA ALA A 322 -35.61 8.74 3.34
C ALA A 322 -35.88 7.74 2.21
N GLU A 323 -35.94 6.45 2.54
CA GLU A 323 -36.24 5.36 1.61
C GLU A 323 -37.67 5.48 1.06
N ALA A 324 -38.64 5.85 1.90
CA ALA A 324 -40.02 6.01 1.48
C ALA A 324 -40.19 7.24 0.58
N VAL A 325 -39.53 8.36 0.88
CA VAL A 325 -39.52 9.55 0.02
C VAL A 325 -38.89 9.21 -1.34
N MET A 326 -37.70 8.59 -1.31
CA MET A 326 -36.98 8.15 -2.51
C MET A 326 -37.87 7.28 -3.41
N GLN A 327 -38.48 6.23 -2.85
CA GLN A 327 -39.32 5.30 -3.60
C GLN A 327 -40.55 5.98 -4.22
N ARG A 328 -41.23 6.86 -3.48
CA ARG A 328 -42.40 7.59 -4.00
C ARG A 328 -42.03 8.54 -5.14
N LEU A 329 -40.94 9.29 -4.98
CA LEU A 329 -40.46 10.21 -6.02
C LEU A 329 -40.01 9.45 -7.27
N GLN A 330 -39.23 8.38 -7.12
CA GLN A 330 -38.78 7.56 -8.25
C GLN A 330 -39.96 6.91 -8.99
N ALA A 331 -40.98 6.43 -8.28
CA ALA A 331 -42.19 5.88 -8.89
C ALA A 331 -42.96 6.91 -9.76
N ALA A 332 -42.84 8.20 -9.44
CA ALA A 332 -43.39 9.30 -10.22
C ALA A 332 -42.39 9.89 -11.25
N GLY A 333 -41.24 9.26 -11.48
CA GLY A 333 -40.23 9.76 -12.41
C GLY A 333 -39.55 11.05 -11.95
N VAL A 334 -39.43 11.26 -10.64
CA VAL A 334 -38.64 12.33 -10.03
C VAL A 334 -37.37 11.72 -9.44
N ARG A 335 -36.21 12.33 -9.73
CA ARG A 335 -34.90 11.81 -9.29
C ARG A 335 -34.74 12.05 -7.79
N ALA A 336 -34.50 10.97 -7.06
CA ALA A 336 -34.23 11.01 -5.64
C ALA A 336 -33.32 9.85 -5.22
N GLY A 337 -32.60 10.04 -4.11
CA GLY A 337 -31.72 9.04 -3.50
C GLY A 337 -31.54 9.28 -2.01
N VAL A 338 -31.39 8.22 -1.24
CA VAL A 338 -31.01 8.33 0.19
C VAL A 338 -29.59 8.88 0.30
N VAL A 339 -29.37 9.85 1.19
CA VAL A 339 -28.02 10.27 1.58
C VAL A 339 -27.44 9.21 2.51
N LYS A 340 -26.60 8.34 1.94
CA LYS A 340 -26.04 7.18 2.63
C LYS A 340 -24.91 7.56 3.57
N ASN A 341 -24.92 7.01 4.77
CA ASN A 341 -23.77 6.99 5.67
C ASN A 341 -22.88 5.76 5.38
N MET A 342 -21.76 5.62 6.09
CA MET A 342 -20.83 4.52 5.84
C MET A 342 -21.40 3.13 6.17
N ARG A 343 -22.37 3.02 7.10
CA ARG A 343 -23.08 1.76 7.33
C ARG A 343 -23.91 1.38 6.10
N ASP A 344 -24.68 2.32 5.56
CA ASP A 344 -25.51 2.10 4.38
C ASP A 344 -24.65 1.65 3.18
N ILE A 345 -23.42 2.16 3.05
CA ILE A 345 -22.46 1.76 2.02
C ILE A 345 -21.94 0.34 2.24
N CYS A 346 -21.57 -0.03 3.47
CA CYS A 346 -21.14 -1.40 3.77
C CYS A 346 -22.26 -2.43 3.55
N GLU A 347 -23.51 -2.05 3.82
CA GLU A 347 -24.69 -2.91 3.73
C GLU A 347 -25.42 -2.75 2.37
N ASP A 348 -24.81 -2.05 1.41
CA ASP A 348 -25.43 -1.71 0.13
C ASP A 348 -25.66 -2.95 -0.77
N PRO A 349 -26.91 -3.26 -1.17
CA PRO A 349 -27.22 -4.44 -1.97
C PRO A 349 -26.62 -4.40 -3.38
N GLN A 350 -26.48 -3.21 -3.98
CA GLN A 350 -25.87 -3.04 -5.29
C GLN A 350 -24.35 -3.23 -5.21
N LEU A 351 -23.67 -2.71 -4.18
CA LEU A 351 -22.23 -2.92 -3.99
C LEU A 351 -21.92 -4.39 -3.67
N ALA A 352 -22.78 -5.05 -2.87
CA ALA A 352 -22.71 -6.48 -2.62
C ALA A 352 -22.89 -7.29 -3.91
N HIS A 353 -23.92 -6.97 -4.73
CA HIS A 353 -24.14 -7.61 -6.04
C HIS A 353 -22.94 -7.42 -6.99
N ARG A 354 -22.30 -6.25 -6.93
CA ARG A 354 -21.11 -5.92 -7.72
C ARG A 354 -19.82 -6.55 -7.19
N GLY A 355 -19.84 -7.19 -6.02
CA GLY A 355 -18.68 -7.85 -5.43
C GLY A 355 -17.56 -6.88 -5.05
N VAL A 356 -17.89 -5.64 -4.70
CA VAL A 356 -16.90 -4.60 -4.37
C VAL A 356 -16.07 -5.00 -3.15
N TRP A 357 -16.72 -5.60 -2.16
CA TRP A 357 -16.09 -6.05 -0.92
C TRP A 357 -15.66 -7.52 -1.05
N VAL A 358 -14.36 -7.74 -1.22
CA VAL A 358 -13.79 -9.09 -1.28
C VAL A 358 -13.21 -9.44 0.08
N GLU A 359 -13.73 -10.51 0.69
CA GLU A 359 -13.23 -10.98 1.97
C GLU A 359 -11.86 -11.65 1.80
N VAL A 360 -10.90 -11.26 2.63
CA VAL A 360 -9.53 -11.77 2.64
C VAL A 360 -9.08 -12.05 4.08
N GLU A 361 -8.29 -13.11 4.25
CA GLU A 361 -7.67 -13.45 5.54
C GLU A 361 -6.28 -12.80 5.63
N HIS A 362 -5.96 -12.16 6.75
CA HIS A 362 -4.62 -11.66 7.03
C HIS A 362 -4.16 -12.07 8.43
N PRO A 363 -2.92 -12.57 8.61
CA PRO A 363 -2.47 -13.12 9.89
C PRO A 363 -2.66 -12.22 11.12
N GLU A 364 -2.54 -10.89 10.95
CA GLU A 364 -2.76 -9.93 12.05
C GLU A 364 -4.10 -9.15 12.01
N LEU A 365 -4.80 -9.06 10.86
CA LEU A 365 -6.14 -8.40 10.84
C LEU A 365 -7.26 -9.41 11.07
N GLY A 366 -7.00 -10.69 10.84
CA GLY A 366 -8.02 -11.68 10.57
C GLY A 366 -8.72 -11.42 9.24
N ARG A 367 -9.96 -11.90 9.16
CA ARG A 367 -10.92 -11.62 8.08
C ARG A 367 -11.18 -10.12 7.98
N HIS A 368 -10.94 -9.55 6.80
CA HIS A 368 -11.25 -8.16 6.47
C HIS A 368 -11.66 -8.04 5.00
N PHE A 369 -12.20 -6.88 4.62
CA PHE A 369 -12.54 -6.59 3.24
C PHE A 369 -11.40 -5.86 2.53
N ALA A 370 -11.06 -6.35 1.34
CA ALA A 370 -10.32 -5.63 0.33
C ALA A 370 -11.29 -5.10 -0.73
N GLU A 371 -10.95 -3.97 -1.34
CA GLU A 371 -11.74 -3.39 -2.42
C GLU A 371 -11.32 -3.99 -3.77
N ALA A 372 -12.29 -4.57 -4.49
CA ALA A 372 -12.13 -4.97 -5.88
C ALA A 372 -12.08 -3.73 -6.80
N PRO A 373 -11.39 -3.80 -7.95
CA PRO A 373 -11.42 -2.72 -8.93
C PRO A 373 -12.87 -2.31 -9.29
N PRO A 374 -13.20 -1.01 -9.39
CA PRO A 374 -14.57 -0.55 -9.64
C PRO A 374 -15.05 -0.78 -11.10
N TRP A 375 -14.30 -1.54 -11.89
CA TRP A 375 -14.61 -1.96 -13.25
C TRP A 375 -14.36 -3.46 -13.44
N ILE A 376 -15.10 -4.08 -14.36
CA ILE A 376 -14.98 -5.50 -14.68
C ILE A 376 -14.61 -5.65 -16.15
N LEU A 377 -13.43 -6.20 -16.42
CA LEU A 377 -13.05 -6.62 -17.77
C LEU A 377 -13.67 -7.99 -18.03
N SER A 378 -14.46 -8.11 -19.09
CA SER A 378 -15.27 -9.31 -19.35
C SER A 378 -14.47 -10.60 -19.60
N ARG A 379 -13.20 -10.48 -20.03
CA ARG A 379 -12.31 -11.62 -20.32
C ARG A 379 -11.18 -11.82 -19.32
N THR A 380 -10.80 -10.77 -18.61
CA THR A 380 -9.67 -10.75 -17.67
C THR A 380 -10.05 -9.91 -16.44
N PRO A 381 -11.10 -10.31 -15.70
CA PRO A 381 -11.54 -9.56 -14.54
C PRO A 381 -10.38 -9.43 -13.53
N GLY A 382 -10.27 -8.27 -12.91
CA GLY A 382 -9.28 -8.05 -11.85
C GLY A 382 -9.61 -8.93 -10.64
N GLU A 383 -8.59 -9.43 -9.98
CA GLU A 383 -8.73 -10.38 -8.88
C GLU A 383 -7.96 -9.93 -7.65
N VAL A 384 -8.61 -9.97 -6.49
CA VAL A 384 -7.93 -9.92 -5.20
C VAL A 384 -7.51 -11.35 -4.85
N ARG A 385 -6.21 -11.66 -4.98
CA ARG A 385 -5.64 -13.01 -4.90
C ARG A 385 -4.88 -13.27 -3.59
N ALA A 386 -4.06 -12.33 -3.16
CA ALA A 386 -3.11 -12.54 -2.07
C ALA A 386 -3.29 -11.54 -0.93
N HIS A 387 -2.97 -12.01 0.28
CA HIS A 387 -2.75 -11.15 1.42
C HIS A 387 -1.50 -10.27 1.18
N ARG A 388 -1.52 -9.07 1.75
CA ARG A 388 -0.51 -8.01 1.59
C ARG A 388 0.91 -8.40 2.06
N PRO A 389 1.95 -7.61 1.75
CA PRO A 389 3.28 -7.81 2.33
C PRO A 389 3.32 -7.53 3.84
N GLN A 390 3.92 -8.46 4.59
CA GLN A 390 4.18 -8.28 6.01
C GLN A 390 5.49 -7.52 6.23
N ALA A 391 5.49 -6.58 7.18
CA ALA A 391 6.66 -5.77 7.53
C ALA A 391 7.80 -6.57 8.22
N GLN A 392 7.62 -7.87 8.45
CA GLN A 392 8.63 -8.77 9.00
C GLN A 392 9.20 -9.68 7.90
N GLY A 393 10.32 -9.26 7.31
CA GLY A 393 11.45 -10.15 7.03
C GLY A 393 11.27 -11.40 6.17
N GLU A 394 10.33 -11.47 5.23
CA GLU A 394 10.35 -12.55 4.23
C GLU A 394 10.87 -12.03 2.89
N LEU A 395 12.11 -12.43 2.55
CA LEU A 395 12.47 -12.66 1.16
C LEU A 395 11.49 -13.73 0.65
N MET A 396 10.40 -13.32 0.02
CA MET A 396 9.37 -14.23 -0.48
C MET A 396 9.92 -15.00 -1.68
N PHE A 397 10.49 -16.18 -1.44
CA PHE A 397 10.73 -17.19 -2.45
C PHE A 397 9.39 -17.81 -2.88
N SER A 398 9.28 -18.27 -4.14
CA SER A 398 8.04 -18.90 -4.62
C SER A 398 7.67 -20.16 -3.82
N ASP A 399 6.39 -20.55 -3.76
CA ASP A 399 5.95 -21.79 -3.09
C ASP A 399 6.68 -23.03 -3.60
N GLU A 400 7.05 -23.03 -4.89
CA GLU A 400 7.83 -24.08 -5.53
C GLU A 400 9.28 -24.07 -5.05
N THR A 401 9.87 -22.90 -4.86
CA THR A 401 11.20 -22.73 -4.26
C THR A 401 11.20 -23.15 -2.79
N LEU A 402 10.15 -22.80 -2.03
CA LEU A 402 9.98 -23.21 -0.63
C LEU A 402 9.77 -24.72 -0.51
N ALA A 403 9.03 -25.34 -1.44
CA ALA A 403 8.85 -26.79 -1.51
C ALA A 403 10.17 -27.52 -1.81
N LYS A 404 10.96 -27.02 -2.79
CA LYS A 404 12.30 -27.56 -3.11
C LYS A 404 13.28 -27.41 -1.96
N ILE A 405 13.25 -26.28 -1.24
CA ILE A 405 14.06 -26.06 -0.03
C ILE A 405 13.64 -27.05 1.07
N ARG A 406 12.32 -27.21 1.34
CA ARG A 406 11.81 -28.15 2.34
C ARG A 406 12.13 -29.61 2.00
N GLU A 407 12.03 -29.99 0.73
CA GLU A 407 12.33 -31.35 0.26
C GLU A 407 13.83 -31.65 0.31
N GLY A 408 14.68 -30.67 -0.03
CA GLY A 408 16.13 -30.75 0.10
C GLY A 408 16.60 -30.89 1.55
N VAL A 409 15.93 -30.21 2.48
CA VAL A 409 16.20 -30.34 3.93
C VAL A 409 15.71 -31.70 4.47
N ALA A 410 14.58 -32.22 3.97
CA ALA A 410 14.01 -33.48 4.45
C ALA A 410 14.76 -34.74 3.96
N ARG A 411 15.45 -34.68 2.81
CA ARG A 411 16.23 -35.80 2.25
C ARG A 411 17.69 -35.84 2.71
N ALA A 412 18.14 -34.87 3.50
CA ALA A 412 19.52 -34.79 3.97
C ALA A 412 19.79 -35.82 5.11
N PRO A 413 20.87 -36.62 5.02
CA PRO A 413 21.19 -37.63 6.04
C PRO A 413 21.51 -37.02 7.42
N ASP A 414 21.90 -35.74 7.48
CA ASP A 414 22.06 -34.97 8.71
C ASP A 414 21.72 -33.47 8.54
N ARG A 415 21.63 -32.76 9.67
CA ARG A 415 21.23 -31.33 9.72
C ARG A 415 22.23 -30.38 9.02
N ARG A 416 23.49 -30.78 8.82
CA ARG A 416 24.52 -29.96 8.15
C ARG A 416 24.45 -30.11 6.64
N THR A 417 24.07 -31.28 6.14
CA THR A 417 23.85 -31.50 4.69
C THR A 417 22.62 -30.74 4.18
N GLY A 418 21.56 -30.59 4.98
CA GLY A 418 20.37 -29.80 4.63
C GLY A 418 20.65 -28.31 4.39
N LEU A 419 21.64 -27.74 5.09
CA LEU A 419 22.06 -26.34 4.93
C LEU A 419 22.81 -26.11 3.60
N TYR A 420 23.63 -27.09 3.20
CA TYR A 420 24.37 -27.07 1.93
C TYR A 420 23.45 -27.18 0.71
N VAL A 421 22.42 -28.02 0.79
CA VAL A 421 21.39 -28.14 -0.27
C VAL A 421 20.62 -26.83 -0.43
N THR A 422 20.34 -26.13 0.67
CA THR A 422 19.64 -24.84 0.66
C THR A 422 20.44 -23.76 -0.09
N LEU A 423 21.76 -23.70 0.12
CA LEU A 423 22.65 -22.76 -0.57
C LEU A 423 22.80 -23.08 -2.07
N ARG A 424 22.85 -24.37 -2.44
CA ARG A 424 22.95 -24.79 -3.84
C ARG A 424 21.69 -24.44 -4.64
N THR A 425 20.50 -24.62 -4.06
CA THR A 425 19.22 -24.23 -4.71
C THR A 425 19.09 -22.72 -4.86
N ILE A 426 19.57 -21.94 -3.88
CA ILE A 426 19.65 -20.46 -3.97
C ILE A 426 20.66 -20.05 -5.07
N GLN A 427 21.79 -20.73 -5.17
CA GLN A 427 22.82 -20.50 -6.19
C GLN A 427 22.37 -20.87 -7.62
N GLU A 428 21.64 -21.98 -7.78
CA GLU A 428 21.15 -22.46 -9.07
C GLU A 428 20.00 -21.60 -9.63
N GLU A 429 19.15 -20.99 -8.78
CA GLU A 429 18.07 -20.09 -9.24
C GLU A 429 18.43 -18.59 -9.26
N LEU A 430 19.35 -18.11 -8.40
CA LEU A 430 19.78 -16.69 -8.39
C LEU A 430 21.07 -16.43 -9.19
N GLY A 431 21.80 -17.48 -9.59
CA GLY A 431 22.99 -17.39 -10.44
C GLY A 431 24.22 -16.75 -9.80
N PHE A 432 24.20 -16.43 -8.49
CA PHE A 432 25.34 -15.81 -7.79
C PHE A 432 25.19 -15.82 -6.25
N VAL A 433 26.32 -15.86 -5.53
CA VAL A 433 26.44 -15.56 -4.10
C VAL A 433 27.40 -14.36 -3.94
N PRO A 434 26.97 -13.21 -3.39
CA PRO A 434 27.85 -12.04 -3.23
C PRO A 434 29.08 -12.29 -2.34
N PRO A 435 30.21 -11.60 -2.59
CA PRO A 435 31.42 -11.68 -1.73
C PRO A 435 31.17 -11.21 -0.29
N GLU A 436 30.08 -10.46 -0.06
CA GLU A 436 29.70 -9.94 1.27
C GLU A 436 28.31 -10.44 1.70
N SER A 437 28.09 -11.75 1.57
CA SER A 437 26.86 -12.38 2.02
C SER A 437 26.85 -12.53 3.54
N ILE A 438 25.92 -11.85 4.22
CA ILE A 438 25.66 -12.05 5.64
C ILE A 438 24.79 -13.31 5.79
N LEU A 439 25.32 -14.32 6.48
CA LEU A 439 24.58 -15.54 6.83
C LEU A 439 23.93 -15.36 8.21
N LEU A 440 22.60 -15.23 8.26
CA LEU A 440 21.84 -15.36 9.51
C LEU A 440 21.59 -16.85 9.78
N VAL A 441 22.40 -17.47 10.64
CA VAL A 441 22.13 -18.81 11.16
C VAL A 441 21.45 -18.67 12.52
N ALA A 442 20.13 -18.88 12.58
CA ALA A 442 19.45 -19.04 13.87
C ALA A 442 19.36 -20.53 14.21
N GLU A 443 20.13 -20.99 15.20
CA GLU A 443 20.03 -22.36 15.69
C GLU A 443 18.92 -22.45 16.75
N TRP A 444 17.87 -23.22 16.47
CA TRP A 444 16.78 -23.48 17.43
C TRP A 444 17.01 -24.84 18.09
N THR A 445 17.43 -24.84 19.36
CA THR A 445 17.43 -26.06 20.18
C THR A 445 16.13 -26.12 20.99
N LYS A 446 15.33 -27.16 20.75
CA LYS A 446 14.17 -27.49 21.57
C LYS A 446 14.69 -28.09 22.89
N SER A 447 14.63 -27.33 23.98
CA SER A 447 14.84 -27.85 25.35
C SER A 447 13.48 -28.24 25.97
N PRO A 448 13.42 -29.12 26.99
CA PRO A 448 12.19 -29.44 27.71
C PRO A 448 11.52 -28.18 28.30
N PRO A 449 10.23 -28.24 28.67
CA PRO A 449 9.48 -27.04 29.04
C PRO A 449 10.05 -26.41 30.31
N GLY A 450 10.68 -25.24 30.18
CA GLY A 450 11.04 -24.42 31.34
C GLY A 450 12.20 -23.46 31.14
N GLU A 451 13.29 -23.83 30.47
CA GLU A 451 14.54 -23.04 30.59
C GLU A 451 15.37 -23.01 29.29
N VAL A 452 15.78 -21.78 28.95
CA VAL A 452 16.74 -21.36 27.91
C VAL A 452 16.24 -21.37 26.45
N LEU A 453 16.15 -20.17 25.88
CA LEU A 453 16.27 -19.94 24.43
C LEU A 453 17.73 -19.61 24.14
N PHE A 454 18.34 -20.26 23.15
CA PHE A 454 19.67 -19.88 22.65
C PHE A 454 19.50 -19.37 21.22
N ALA A 455 20.04 -18.19 20.93
CA ALA A 455 20.12 -17.66 19.57
C ALA A 455 21.51 -17.04 19.40
N ALA A 456 22.38 -17.68 18.63
CA ALA A 456 23.65 -17.11 18.23
C ALA A 456 23.50 -16.48 16.84
N THR A 457 24.00 -15.27 16.65
CA THR A 457 24.10 -14.62 15.32
C THR A 457 25.57 -14.51 14.96
N PHE A 458 25.94 -15.02 13.79
CA PHE A 458 27.31 -14.93 13.28
C PHE A 458 27.37 -13.90 12.14
N LEU A 459 28.32 -12.97 12.20
CA LEU A 459 28.71 -12.14 11.06
C LEU A 459 30.07 -12.64 10.54
N GLY A 460 30.13 -13.04 9.27
CA GLY A 460 31.37 -13.44 8.61
C GLY A 460 31.50 -12.85 7.21
N ARG A 461 32.73 -12.51 6.79
CA ARG A 461 33.09 -12.11 5.42
C ARG A 461 33.67 -13.31 4.67
N PHE A 462 33.34 -13.49 3.39
CA PHE A 462 33.82 -14.60 2.58
C PHE A 462 34.68 -14.11 1.41
N ASP A 463 35.95 -14.52 1.37
CA ASP A 463 36.82 -14.32 0.20
C ASP A 463 37.03 -15.65 -0.55
N GLN A 464 36.99 -15.58 -1.89
CA GLN A 464 37.35 -16.69 -2.79
C GLN A 464 38.79 -16.51 -3.28
N ASP A 465 39.55 -17.62 -3.36
CA ASP A 465 40.82 -17.60 -4.07
C ASP A 465 40.60 -17.41 -5.60
N PRO A 466 41.62 -16.97 -6.37
CA PRO A 466 41.50 -16.73 -7.81
C PRO A 466 41.17 -17.97 -8.66
N ARG A 467 41.16 -19.16 -8.07
CA ARG A 467 40.84 -20.44 -8.73
C ARG A 467 39.50 -21.03 -8.25
N GLY A 468 38.77 -20.34 -7.37
CA GLY A 468 37.45 -20.69 -6.88
C GLY A 468 37.40 -21.86 -5.89
N ARG A 469 38.50 -22.24 -5.23
CA ARG A 469 38.57 -23.53 -4.50
C ARG A 469 38.48 -23.45 -2.97
N HIS A 470 38.63 -22.28 -2.35
CA HIS A 470 38.53 -22.16 -0.88
C HIS A 470 37.74 -20.90 -0.44
N LEU A 471 36.98 -21.04 0.65
CA LEU A 471 36.18 -20.01 1.32
C LEU A 471 36.84 -19.63 2.64
N VAL A 472 37.36 -18.40 2.75
CA VAL A 472 37.93 -17.87 4.00
C VAL A 472 36.86 -17.09 4.76
N ALA A 473 36.62 -17.42 6.04
CA ALA A 473 35.68 -16.70 6.91
C ALA A 473 36.40 -16.01 8.08
N THR A 474 36.16 -14.71 8.28
CA THR A 474 36.56 -13.98 9.51
C THR A 474 35.32 -13.59 10.31
N CYS A 475 35.25 -13.97 11.59
CA CYS A 475 34.09 -13.71 12.46
C CYS A 475 34.34 -12.55 13.42
N SER A 476 33.34 -11.68 13.61
CA SER A 476 33.35 -10.65 14.66
C SER A 476 32.01 -10.58 15.40
N GLY A 477 32.00 -11.03 16.66
CA GLY A 477 30.92 -10.82 17.65
C GLY A 477 29.90 -11.97 17.80
N MET A 478 29.48 -12.20 19.05
CA MET A 478 28.39 -13.11 19.45
C MET A 478 27.45 -12.34 20.39
N PHE A 479 26.13 -12.46 20.19
CA PHE A 479 25.11 -11.96 21.12
C PHE A 479 24.26 -13.13 21.62
N CYS A 480 24.01 -13.20 22.92
CA CYS A 480 23.20 -14.25 23.55
C CYS A 480 22.02 -13.61 24.32
N TYR A 481 20.82 -14.16 24.14
CA TYR A 481 19.63 -13.80 24.94
C TYR A 481 19.24 -14.98 25.82
N LEU A 482 19.00 -14.75 27.12
CA LEU A 482 18.62 -15.80 28.07
C LEU A 482 17.35 -15.40 28.83
N ARG A 483 16.49 -16.37 29.12
CA ARG A 483 15.33 -16.24 30.00
C ARG A 483 15.43 -17.28 31.11
N GLY A 484 15.68 -16.85 32.34
CA GLY A 484 15.88 -17.71 33.52
C GLY A 484 16.10 -16.88 34.78
N GLY A 485 15.76 -17.44 35.96
CA GLY A 485 15.91 -16.77 37.26
C GLY A 485 17.39 -16.53 37.65
N GLY A 486 17.61 -15.61 38.60
CA GLY A 486 18.92 -15.00 38.89
C GLY A 486 20.09 -15.93 39.22
N ASP A 487 19.87 -17.19 39.60
CA ASP A 487 20.95 -18.13 39.93
C ASP A 487 21.60 -18.77 38.68
N VAL A 488 20.91 -18.77 37.53
CA VAL A 488 21.44 -19.25 36.24
C VAL A 488 22.33 -18.19 35.58
N ALA A 489 21.98 -16.90 35.72
CA ALA A 489 22.77 -15.79 35.19
C ALA A 489 24.14 -15.69 35.89
N ARG A 490 24.16 -15.77 37.24
CA ARG A 490 25.39 -15.69 38.04
C ARG A 490 26.41 -16.80 37.73
N ARG A 491 25.94 -18.03 37.54
CA ARG A 491 26.81 -19.18 37.17
C ARG A 491 27.42 -19.06 35.78
N LEU A 492 26.77 -18.35 34.86
CA LEU A 492 27.25 -18.11 33.51
C LEU A 492 28.17 -16.88 33.43
N GLU A 493 27.90 -15.83 34.21
CA GLU A 493 28.82 -14.68 34.40
C GLU A 493 30.19 -15.15 34.94
N GLU A 494 30.18 -16.03 35.94
CA GLU A 494 31.40 -16.65 36.50
C GLU A 494 32.15 -17.54 35.48
N ALA A 495 31.43 -18.21 34.57
CA ALA A 495 32.01 -19.11 33.56
C ALA A 495 32.56 -18.38 32.32
N LEU A 496 32.05 -17.20 31.99
CA LEU A 496 32.35 -16.48 30.75
C LEU A 496 33.11 -15.16 30.93
N GLN A 497 33.41 -14.75 32.17
CA GLN A 497 34.15 -13.52 32.51
C GLN A 497 33.56 -12.26 31.84
N VAL A 498 32.26 -12.02 32.03
CA VAL A 498 31.54 -10.88 31.44
C VAL A 498 31.51 -9.71 32.43
N GLU A 499 31.92 -8.51 32.00
CA GLU A 499 31.99 -7.33 32.88
C GLU A 499 30.75 -6.42 32.84
N ASP A 500 29.88 -6.50 31.82
CA ASP A 500 28.68 -5.65 31.72
C ASP A 500 27.42 -6.42 31.26
N GLY A 501 26.44 -6.48 32.15
CA GLY A 501 25.10 -7.01 31.92
C GLY A 501 24.03 -6.24 32.69
N GLY A 502 22.79 -6.30 32.22
CA GLY A 502 21.65 -5.64 32.87
C GLY A 502 20.42 -6.54 32.91
N THR A 503 19.56 -6.31 33.90
CA THR A 503 18.32 -7.10 34.12
C THR A 503 17.10 -6.24 33.82
N SER A 504 16.08 -6.82 33.18
CA SER A 504 14.79 -6.15 32.98
C SER A 504 14.15 -5.76 34.32
N PRO A 505 13.31 -4.71 34.38
CA PRO A 505 12.70 -4.23 35.63
C PRO A 505 11.86 -5.26 36.38
N ASP A 506 11.39 -6.30 35.69
CA ASP A 506 10.62 -7.42 36.24
C ASP A 506 11.47 -8.65 36.60
N GLY A 507 12.81 -8.57 36.45
CA GLY A 507 13.76 -9.61 36.83
C GLY A 507 13.80 -10.84 35.94
N LYS A 508 13.10 -10.84 34.79
CA LYS A 508 12.88 -12.05 33.97
C LYS A 508 13.86 -12.21 32.80
N VAL A 509 14.58 -11.16 32.45
CA VAL A 509 15.51 -11.14 31.32
C VAL A 509 16.81 -10.50 31.75
N THR A 510 17.92 -11.23 31.59
CA THR A 510 19.27 -10.69 31.73
C THR A 510 19.90 -10.64 30.35
N TYR A 511 20.48 -9.50 29.98
CA TYR A 511 21.26 -9.36 28.76
C TYR A 511 22.73 -9.12 29.11
N MET A 512 23.63 -9.70 28.32
CA MET A 512 25.08 -9.59 28.49
C MET A 512 25.69 -8.95 27.25
N LYS A 513 26.63 -8.01 27.44
CA LYS A 513 27.40 -7.41 26.35
C LYS A 513 28.86 -7.81 26.52
N GLN A 514 29.42 -8.56 25.57
CA GLN A 514 30.86 -8.76 25.51
C GLN A 514 31.48 -7.58 24.73
N ASN A 515 32.14 -6.65 25.43
CA ASN A 515 33.00 -5.66 24.78
C ASN A 515 34.34 -6.33 24.43
N CYS A 516 34.63 -6.54 23.15
CA CYS A 516 35.98 -6.88 22.72
C CYS A 516 36.87 -5.62 22.73
N LEU A 517 37.33 -5.18 23.92
CA LEU A 517 38.42 -4.22 24.05
C LEU A 517 39.24 -4.55 25.31
N GLY A 518 40.31 -5.32 25.12
CA GLY A 518 41.27 -5.63 26.18
C GLY A 518 42.00 -6.96 25.99
N GLY A 519 42.93 -7.03 25.03
CA GLY A 519 44.07 -7.96 25.10
C GLY A 519 43.80 -9.48 25.02
N CYS A 520 43.12 -9.97 23.98
CA CYS A 520 43.19 -11.40 23.65
C CYS A 520 44.29 -11.66 22.61
N GLU A 521 45.35 -12.36 23.01
CA GLU A 521 46.49 -12.80 22.17
C GLU A 521 46.16 -13.97 21.22
N THR A 522 44.89 -14.23 20.92
CA THR A 522 44.52 -15.22 19.90
C THR A 522 44.05 -14.50 18.64
N GLY A 523 44.96 -14.41 17.66
CA GLY A 523 44.65 -13.88 16.33
C GLY A 523 43.51 -14.64 15.63
N PRO A 524 43.03 -14.13 14.47
CA PRO A 524 41.88 -14.66 13.75
C PRO A 524 41.93 -16.18 13.55
N THR A 525 40.77 -16.82 13.52
CA THR A 525 40.63 -18.26 13.27
C THR A 525 40.29 -18.48 11.79
N LEU A 526 41.05 -19.34 11.11
CA LEU A 526 40.91 -19.66 9.69
C LEU A 526 40.42 -21.12 9.54
N LEU A 527 39.43 -21.37 8.68
CA LEU A 527 38.94 -22.72 8.36
C LEU A 527 39.40 -23.10 6.95
N VAL A 528 40.19 -24.17 6.83
CA VAL A 528 40.68 -24.67 5.54
C VAL A 528 40.47 -26.18 5.47
N ASP A 529 39.84 -26.66 4.41
CA ASP A 529 39.49 -28.07 4.19
C ASP A 529 38.86 -28.78 5.41
N GLY A 530 37.95 -28.07 6.09
CA GLY A 530 37.21 -28.59 7.24
C GLY A 530 37.98 -28.61 8.56
N LYS A 531 39.19 -28.03 8.63
CA LYS A 531 39.99 -27.93 9.86
C LYS A 531 40.17 -26.48 10.30
N TYR A 532 39.97 -26.24 11.59
CA TYR A 532 40.13 -24.92 12.21
C TYR A 532 41.58 -24.67 12.58
N HIS A 533 42.06 -23.47 12.29
CA HIS A 533 43.39 -23.00 12.65
C HIS A 533 43.29 -21.65 13.37
N GLN A 534 43.62 -21.64 14.67
CA GLN A 534 43.52 -20.46 15.54
C GLN A 534 44.85 -19.68 15.59
N GLY A 535 44.79 -18.39 15.94
CA GLY A 535 45.99 -17.58 16.15
C GLY A 535 46.75 -17.27 14.85
N MET A 536 46.01 -17.05 13.76
CA MET A 536 46.57 -16.79 12.44
C MET A 536 47.11 -15.36 12.31
N THR A 537 48.40 -15.23 12.07
CA THR A 537 49.02 -13.97 11.62
C THR A 537 49.04 -13.94 10.09
N PRO A 538 49.12 -12.77 9.44
CA PRO A 538 49.21 -12.69 7.98
C PRO A 538 50.30 -13.60 7.38
N GLN A 539 51.47 -13.69 8.03
CA GLN A 539 52.54 -14.59 7.58
C GLN A 539 52.18 -16.09 7.70
N LYS A 540 51.38 -16.50 8.69
CA LYS A 540 50.92 -17.90 8.84
C LYS A 540 49.84 -18.26 7.82
N VAL A 541 49.00 -17.28 7.44
CA VAL A 541 47.99 -17.44 6.39
C VAL A 541 48.68 -17.64 5.03
N ASP A 542 49.65 -16.79 4.70
CA ASP A 542 50.39 -16.91 3.43
C ASP A 542 51.18 -18.23 3.34
N ALA A 543 51.81 -18.67 4.45
CA ALA A 543 52.51 -19.95 4.49
C ALA A 543 51.56 -21.15 4.33
N LEU A 544 50.38 -21.12 4.97
CA LEU A 544 49.36 -22.17 4.84
C LEU A 544 48.80 -22.24 3.42
N LEU A 545 48.49 -21.09 2.80
CA LEU A 545 47.98 -21.02 1.43
C LEU A 545 49.03 -21.46 0.40
N THR A 546 50.32 -21.16 0.64
CA THR A 546 51.43 -21.65 -0.20
C THR A 546 51.54 -23.18 -0.13
N SER A 547 51.43 -23.76 1.08
CA SER A 547 51.52 -25.23 1.28
C SER A 547 50.35 -26.04 0.71
N LEU A 548 49.23 -25.38 0.37
CA LEU A 548 48.06 -26.00 -0.26
C LEU A 548 48.05 -25.84 -1.79
N SER A 549 49.02 -25.07 -2.32
CA SER A 549 49.16 -24.79 -3.75
C SER A 549 50.21 -25.64 -4.47
N GLU A 550 51.07 -26.33 -3.70
CA GLU A 550 51.89 -27.49 -4.11
C GLU A 550 51.11 -28.79 -3.90
#